data_AF-A0AAX3L692-F1
#
_entry.id   AF-A0AAX3L692-F1
#
_cell.length_a   1.000
_cell.length_b   1.000
_cell.length_c   1.000
_cell.angle_alpha   90.00
_cell.angle_beta   90.00
_cell.angle_gamma   90.00
#
_symmetry.space_group_name_H-M   'P 1'
#
loop_
_entity.id
_entity.type
_entity.pdbx_description
1 polymer ?
#
loop_
_entity_poly.entity_id
_entity_poly.type
_entity_poly.pdbx_seq_one_letter_code
_entity_poly.pdbx_strand_id
1 'polypeptide(L)' 'MINHHLLRAAQSKAAIALFIGDGAMWMAAYDEMKVAIGYPWHRKAA' A
#
# COMPACT_ATOMS: atom_id res chain seq x y z
N MET A 1 3.61 -4.82 12.94
CA MET A 1 4.68 -3.80 12.88
C MET A 1 4.66 -3.22 11.47
N ILE A 2 4.67 -1.90 11.32
CA ILE A 2 4.56 -1.25 10.00
C ILE A 2 5.90 -1.34 9.27
N ASN A 3 5.90 -1.82 8.03
CA ASN A 3 7.08 -1.79 7.17
C ASN A 3 7.17 -0.42 6.48
N HIS A 4 7.89 0.51 7.10
CA HIS A 4 8.02 1.89 6.62
C HIS A 4 8.69 2.02 5.25
N HIS A 5 9.62 1.11 4.89
CA HIS A 5 10.27 1.13 3.59
C HIS A 5 9.30 0.73 2.49
N LEU A 6 8.55 -0.37 2.70
CA LEU A 6 7.51 -0.82 1.78
C LEU A 6 6.40 0.23 1.65
N LEU A 7 6.01 0.86 2.77
CA LEU A 7 4.99 1.91 2.76
C LEU A 7 5.39 3.11 1.90
N ARG A 8 6.63 3.59 2.03
CA ARG A 8 7.14 4.69 1.20
C ARG A 8 7.18 4.31 -0.29
N ALA A 9 7.63 3.10 -0.61
CA ALA A 9 7.67 2.63 -1.99
C ALA A 9 6.26 2.56 -2.62
N ALA A 10 5.29 2.01 -1.89
CA ALA A 10 3.90 1.94 -2.33
C ALA A 10 3.28 3.33 -2.50
N GLN A 11 3.58 4.28 -1.60
CA GLN A 11 3.16 5.68 -1.72
C GLN A 11 3.73 6.36 -2.97
N SER A 12 5.01 6.17 -3.26
CA SER A 12 5.61 6.66 -4.51
C SER A 12 4.97 6.03 -5.74
N LYS A 13 4.67 4.73 -5.71
CA LYS A 13 3.97 4.02 -6.80
C LYS A 13 2.57 4.59 -7.03
N ALA A 14 1.82 4.89 -5.98
CA ALA A 14 0.51 5.53 -6.10
C ALA A 14 0.59 6.95 -6.67
N ALA A 15 1.61 7.73 -6.29
CA ALA A 15 1.83 9.05 -6.87
C ALA A 15 2.10 8.99 -8.38
N ILE A 16 2.90 8.02 -8.83
CA ILE A 16 3.14 7.77 -10.26
C ILE A 16 1.85 7.35 -10.95
N ALA A 17 1.08 6.42 -10.37
CA ALA A 17 -0.19 5.98 -10.92
C ALA A 17 -1.18 7.13 -11.14
N LEU A 18 -1.27 8.06 -10.18
CA LEU A 18 -2.07 9.28 -10.31
C LEU A 18 -1.56 10.21 -11.41
N PHE A 19 -0.24 10.37 -11.53
CA PHE A 19 0.36 11.21 -12.56
C PHE A 19 0.09 10.70 -13.99
N ILE A 20 0.12 9.37 -14.18
CA ILE A 20 -0.10 8.75 -15.51
C ILE A 20 -1.56 8.37 -15.76
N GLY A 21 -2.43 8.46 -14.76
CA GLY A 21 -3.85 8.07 -14.86
C GLY A 21 -4.08 6.55 -14.94
N ASP A 22 -3.16 5.73 -14.40
CA ASP A 22 -3.26 4.27 -14.42
C ASP A 22 -3.96 3.74 -13.17
N GLY A 23 -5.25 3.41 -13.31
CA GLY A 23 -6.06 2.86 -12.22
C GLY A 23 -5.60 1.46 -11.76
N ALA A 24 -5.05 0.63 -12.64
CA ALA A 24 -4.57 -0.70 -12.26
C ALA A 24 -3.30 -0.61 -11.41
N MET A 25 -2.38 0.30 -11.78
CA MET A 25 -1.19 0.58 -10.98
C MET A 25 -1.58 1.18 -9.61
N TRP A 26 -2.61 2.03 -9.55
CA TRP A 26 -3.11 2.58 -8.31
C TRP A 26 -3.64 1.48 -7.37
N MET A 27 -4.43 0.54 -7.90
CA MET A 27 -4.94 -0.59 -7.11
C MET A 27 -3.80 -1.48 -6.57
N ALA A 28 -2.79 -1.74 -7.40
CA ALA A 28 -1.61 -2.50 -6.95
C ALA A 28 -0.85 -1.76 -5.83
N ALA A 29 -0.65 -0.45 -5.96
CA ALA A 29 -0.02 0.36 -4.92
C ALA A 29 -0.85 0.37 -3.62
N TYR A 30 -2.18 0.42 -3.74
CA TYR A 30 -3.09 0.36 -2.59
C TYR A 30 -3.00 -0.96 -1.82
N ASP A 31 -2.92 -2.09 -2.51
CA ASP A 31 -2.73 -3.39 -1.87
C ASP A 31 -1.34 -3.53 -1.23
N GLU A 32 -0.30 -2.96 -1.84
CA GLU A 32 1.03 -2.89 -1.23
C GLU A 32 1.03 -2.03 0.05
N MET A 33 0.30 -0.91 0.08
CA MET A 33 0.15 -0.11 1.30
C MET A 33 -0.55 -0.89 2.42
N LYS A 34 -1.60 -1.66 2.10
CA LYS A 34 -2.29 -2.54 3.05
C LYS A 34 -1.32 -3.56 3.65
N VAL A 35 -0.52 -4.22 2.82
CA VAL A 35 0.49 -5.17 3.30
C VAL A 35 1.52 -4.46 4.18
N ALA A 36 1.98 -3.27 3.80
CA ALA A 36 2.97 -2.50 4.55
C ALA A 36 2.49 -2.11 5.95
N ILE A 37 1.20 -1.80 6.12
CA ILE A 37 0.61 -1.49 7.43
C ILE A 37 0.16 -2.74 8.20
N GLY A 38 0.21 -3.93 7.59
CA GLY A 38 -0.23 -5.17 8.21
C GLY A 38 -1.76 -5.34 8.22
N TYR A 39 -2.44 -4.91 7.16
CA TYR A 39 -3.86 -5.10 6.94
C TYR A 39 -4.16 -6.51 6.38
N PRO A 40 -5.29 -7.15 6.76
CA PRO A 40 -6.22 -6.72 7.80
C PRO A 40 -5.51 -6.74 9.13
N TRP A 41 -5.71 -5.69 9.94
CA TRP A 41 -5.14 -5.62 11.28
C TRP A 41 -5.57 -6.88 12.01
N HIS A 42 -4.67 -7.84 12.16
CA HIS A 42 -4.96 -9.08 12.86
C HIS A 42 -5.22 -8.69 14.32
N ARG A 43 -6.45 -8.25 14.63
CA ARG A 43 -6.98 -8.36 15.97
C ARG A 43 -7.01 -9.86 16.21
N LYS A 44 -5.98 -10.38 16.88
CA LYS A 44 -6.19 -11.61 17.64
C LYS A 44 -7.40 -11.32 18.50
N ALA A 45 -8.53 -11.94 18.18
CA ALA A 45 -9.50 -12.25 19.21
C ALA A 45 -8.84 -13.34 20.05
N ALA A 46 -8.05 -12.92 21.04
CA ALA A 46 -7.47 -13.77 22.08
C ALA A 46 -7.16 -12.88 23.28
#